data_AF-A0A7J4JE05-F1
#
_entry.id   AF-A0A7J4JE05-F1
#
_cell.length_a   1.000
_cell.length_b   1.000
_cell.length_c   1.000
_cell.angle_alpha   90.00
_cell.angle_beta   90.00
_cell.angle_gamma   90.00
#
_symmetry.space_group_name_H-M   'P 1'
#
loop_
_entity.id
_entity.type
_entity.pdbx_description
1 polymer ?
#
loop_
_entity_poly.entity_id
_entity_poly.type
_entity_poly.pdbx_seq_one_letter_code
_entity_poly.pdbx_strand_id
1 'polypeptide(L)'
;MDAKTRIESFVSSASGALATIGSSWQVCHNICLAALALLASIGIVITGMPLLFLFEYNLYFWGAAVLLLALTLTMFLRNPACGSKNVLAFNVGVVIAGTPGQFLGGFQPLFWGVGGVIALTGIVGWWLKRKKGEK
;
A
#
# COMPACT_ATOMS: atom_id res chain seq x y z
N MET A 1 -18.79 24.21 -12.57
CA MET A 1 -17.67 23.86 -11.67
C MET A 1 -16.41 23.79 -12.51
N ASP A 2 -15.41 24.58 -12.16
CA ASP A 2 -14.25 24.90 -12.99
C ASP A 2 -13.34 23.68 -13.23
N ALA A 3 -12.71 23.60 -14.41
CA ALA A 3 -11.82 22.50 -14.75
C ALA A 3 -10.63 22.40 -13.77
N LYS A 4 -10.20 23.55 -13.23
CA LYS A 4 -9.13 23.66 -12.24
C LYS A 4 -9.48 22.98 -10.90
N THR A 5 -10.70 23.17 -10.40
CA THR A 5 -11.17 22.52 -9.16
C THR A 5 -11.36 21.02 -9.33
N ARG A 6 -11.66 20.54 -10.55
CA ARG A 6 -11.71 19.11 -10.88
C ARG A 6 -10.33 18.45 -10.79
N ILE A 7 -9.29 19.11 -11.30
CA ILE A 7 -7.91 18.60 -11.27
C ILE A 7 -7.38 18.58 -9.83
N GLU A 8 -7.63 19.62 -9.04
CA GLU A 8 -7.23 19.65 -7.62
C GLU A 8 -7.98 18.61 -6.79
N SER A 9 -9.26 18.34 -7.11
CA SER A 9 -10.04 17.27 -6.49
C SER A 9 -9.59 15.87 -6.94
N PHE A 10 -9.08 15.74 -8.17
CA PHE A 10 -8.51 14.49 -8.68
C PHE A 10 -7.12 14.22 -8.10
N VAL A 11 -6.28 15.25 -7.94
CA VAL A 11 -4.99 15.18 -7.23
C VAL A 11 -5.21 14.87 -5.75
N SER A 12 -6.23 15.47 -5.12
CA SER A 12 -6.59 15.17 -3.72
C SER A 12 -7.19 13.77 -3.55
N SER A 13 -7.96 13.28 -4.54
CA SER A 13 -8.47 11.89 -4.55
C SER A 13 -7.38 10.88 -4.90
N ALA A 14 -6.40 11.24 -5.74
CA ALA A 14 -5.23 10.42 -6.03
C ALA A 14 -4.32 10.33 -4.81
N SER A 15 -4.11 11.43 -4.09
CA SER A 15 -3.45 11.46 -2.78
C SER A 15 -4.24 10.66 -1.73
N GLY A 16 -5.57 10.63 -1.81
CA GLY A 16 -6.44 9.82 -0.95
C GLY A 16 -6.42 8.31 -1.25
N ALA A 17 -6.33 7.93 -2.53
CA ALA A 17 -6.14 6.54 -2.96
C ALA A 17 -4.70 6.06 -2.70
N LEU A 18 -3.72 6.95 -2.85
CA LEU A 18 -2.35 6.74 -2.38
C LEU A 18 -2.27 6.72 -0.86
N ALA A 19 -3.17 7.37 -0.10
CA ALA A 19 -3.18 7.31 1.36
C ALA A 19 -3.63 5.95 1.89
N THR A 20 -4.49 5.22 1.16
CA THR A 20 -4.81 3.82 1.51
C THR A 20 -3.66 2.84 1.20
N ILE A 21 -2.77 3.19 0.27
CA ILE A 21 -1.47 2.50 0.03
C ILE A 21 -0.37 3.13 0.91
N GLY A 22 -0.65 4.28 1.53
CA GLY A 22 0.31 5.23 2.07
C GLY A 22 0.14 5.54 3.56
N SER A 23 -0.65 4.76 4.30
CA SER A 23 -0.58 4.76 5.76
C SER A 23 0.85 4.43 6.23
N SER A 24 1.55 3.58 5.48
CA SER A 24 2.98 3.34 5.65
C SER A 24 3.84 4.44 5.03
N TRP A 25 3.43 5.07 3.92
CA TRP A 25 4.18 6.15 3.28
C TRP A 25 4.25 7.41 4.13
N GLN A 26 3.17 7.86 4.78
CA GLN A 26 3.21 9.03 5.65
C GLN A 26 4.12 8.79 6.87
N VAL A 27 4.09 7.59 7.45
CA VAL A 27 4.98 7.22 8.56
C VAL A 27 6.43 7.13 8.08
N CYS A 28 6.68 6.43 6.98
CA CYS A 28 8.01 6.29 6.39
C CYS A 28 8.57 7.63 5.88
N HIS A 29 7.73 8.54 5.37
CA HIS A 29 8.14 9.85 4.89
C HIS A 29 8.44 10.80 6.06
N ASN A 30 7.59 10.84 7.09
CA ASN A 30 7.85 11.65 8.27
C ASN A 30 9.07 11.18 9.06
N ILE A 31 9.30 9.86 9.17
CA ILE A 31 10.48 9.34 9.86
C ILE A 31 11.76 9.57 9.04
N CYS A 32 11.69 9.49 7.71
CA CYS A 32 12.82 9.83 6.84
C CYS A 32 13.14 11.33 6.88
N LEU A 33 12.12 12.21 6.89
CA LEU A 33 12.31 13.65 7.02
C LEU A 33 12.89 14.03 8.39
N ALA A 34 12.45 13.37 9.47
CA ALA A 34 13.00 13.58 10.81
C ALA A 34 14.48 13.17 10.89
N ALA A 35 14.84 12.01 10.33
CA ALA A 35 16.23 11.56 10.25
C ALA A 35 17.09 12.51 9.40
N LEU A 36 16.60 12.94 8.24
CA LEU A 36 17.31 13.91 7.39
C LEU A 36 17.49 15.26 8.07
N ALA A 37 16.49 15.75 8.80
CA ALA A 37 16.59 17.00 9.56
C ALA A 37 17.64 16.91 10.68
N LEU A 38 17.72 15.76 11.36
CA LEU A 38 18.72 15.53 12.41
C LEU A 38 20.13 15.44 11.83
N LEU A 39 20.32 14.73 10.72
CA LEU A 39 21.62 14.67 10.02
C LEU A 39 22.03 16.03 9.43
N ALA A 40 21.09 16.82 8.93
CA ALA A 40 21.36 18.18 8.46
C ALA A 40 21.80 19.11 9.61
N SER A 41 21.29 18.90 10.84
CA SER A 41 21.67 19.72 12.00
C SER A 41 23.14 19.57 12.43
N ILE A 42 23.78 18.46 12.08
CA ILE A 42 25.21 18.19 12.28
C ILE A 42 26.04 18.41 11.00
N GLY A 43 25.46 19.05 9.98
CA GLY A 43 26.15 19.42 8.74
C GLY A 43 26.30 18.29 7.72
N ILE A 44 25.65 17.14 7.91
CA ILE A 44 25.72 16.00 6.99
C ILE A 44 24.57 16.10 5.99
N VAL A 45 24.91 16.45 4.75
CA VAL A 45 23.99 16.45 3.61
C VAL A 45 24.16 15.14 2.83
N ILE A 46 23.20 14.23 2.97
CA ILE A 46 23.17 12.99 2.17
C ILE A 46 22.70 13.36 0.77
N THR A 47 23.59 13.25 -0.21
CA THR A 47 23.24 13.29 -1.63
C THR A 47 22.98 11.86 -2.12
N GLY A 48 21.71 11.48 -2.28
CA GLY A 48 21.32 10.13 -2.68
C GLY A 48 19.86 9.80 -2.35
N MET A 49 19.40 8.58 -2.64
CA MET A 49 18.08 8.08 -2.22
C MET A 49 18.15 7.73 -0.72
N PRO A 50 17.63 8.58 0.19
CA PRO A 50 17.76 8.36 1.63
C PRO A 50 17.00 7.13 2.11
N LEU A 51 16.16 6.52 1.27
CA LEU A 51 15.33 5.35 1.55
C LEU A 51 16.05 4.02 1.30
N LEU A 52 17.33 4.02 0.91
CA LEU A 52 18.05 2.79 0.59
C LEU A 52 18.19 1.86 1.82
N PHE A 53 18.23 2.42 3.04
CA PHE A 53 18.23 1.61 4.27
C PHE A 53 16.94 0.80 4.43
N LEU A 54 15.82 1.26 3.88
CA LEU A 54 14.53 0.60 4.01
C LEU A 54 14.42 -0.64 3.10
N PHE A 55 15.28 -0.74 2.08
CA PHE A 55 15.38 -1.95 1.25
C PHE A 55 15.92 -3.15 2.05
N GLU A 56 16.84 -2.91 2.99
CA GLU A 56 17.34 -3.93 3.93
C GLU A 56 16.18 -4.48 4.77
N TYR A 57 15.26 -3.59 5.19
CA TYR A 57 14.14 -3.95 6.05
C TYR A 57 12.86 -4.35 5.31
N ASN A 58 12.84 -4.27 3.98
CA ASN A 58 11.67 -4.55 3.16
C ASN A 58 11.11 -5.95 3.44
N LEU A 59 12.00 -6.91 3.69
CA LEU A 59 11.62 -8.27 4.05
C LEU A 59 10.81 -8.34 5.35
N TYR A 60 11.21 -7.59 6.38
CA TYR A 60 10.54 -7.56 7.67
C TYR A 60 9.16 -6.90 7.56
N PHE A 61 9.04 -5.82 6.79
CA PHE A 61 7.77 -5.15 6.54
C PHE A 61 6.80 -6.02 5.74
N TRP A 62 7.29 -6.71 4.71
CA TRP A 62 6.47 -7.66 3.97
C TRP A 62 6.03 -8.83 4.85
N GLY A 63 6.93 -9.37 5.69
CA GLY A 63 6.59 -10.42 6.65
C GLY A 63 5.51 -9.99 7.65
N ALA A 64 5.60 -8.76 8.17
CA ALA A 64 4.56 -8.18 9.00
C ALA A 64 3.22 -8.08 8.26
N ALA A 65 3.23 -7.61 7.00
CA ALA A 65 2.04 -7.52 6.17
C ALA A 65 1.38 -8.89 5.94
N VAL A 66 2.18 -9.94 5.66
CA VAL A 66 1.70 -11.33 5.54
C VAL A 66 1.08 -11.83 6.85
N LEU A 67 1.71 -11.54 7.98
CA LEU A 67 1.21 -11.94 9.31
C LEU A 67 -0.13 -11.27 9.64
N LEU A 68 -0.24 -9.96 9.39
CA LEU A 68 -1.49 -9.20 9.55
C LEU A 68 -2.58 -9.69 8.59
N LEU A 69 -2.21 -9.99 7.34
CA LEU A 69 -3.11 -10.59 6.36
C LEU A 69 -3.61 -11.96 6.82
N ALA A 70 -2.72 -12.81 7.37
CA ALA A 70 -3.08 -14.11 7.90
C ALA A 70 -4.04 -14.00 9.10
N LEU A 71 -3.79 -13.04 10.01
CA LEU A 71 -4.67 -12.80 11.16
C LEU A 71 -6.07 -12.36 10.71
N THR A 72 -6.14 -11.38 9.81
CA THR A 72 -7.41 -10.88 9.26
C THR A 72 -8.15 -11.94 8.46
N LEU A 73 -7.44 -12.76 7.69
CA LEU A 73 -8.00 -13.90 6.97
C LEU A 73 -8.57 -14.95 7.94
N THR A 74 -7.87 -15.24 9.03
CA THR A 74 -8.32 -16.20 10.06
C THR A 74 -9.60 -15.70 10.76
N MET A 75 -9.66 -14.40 11.08
CA MET A 75 -10.88 -13.79 11.63
C MET A 75 -12.03 -13.83 10.63
N PHE A 76 -11.77 -13.57 9.35
CA PHE A 76 -12.78 -13.61 8.29
C PHE A 76 -13.32 -15.04 8.05
N LEU A 77 -12.45 -16.06 8.10
CA LEU A 77 -12.86 -17.46 7.97
C LEU A 77 -13.68 -17.95 9.17
N ARG A 78 -13.36 -17.49 10.38
CA ARG A 78 -14.15 -17.79 11.58
C ARG A 78 -15.47 -17.04 11.61
N ASN A 79 -15.49 -15.77 11.20
CA ASN A 79 -16.66 -14.90 11.21
C ASN A 79 -16.72 -14.07 9.92
N PRO A 80 -17.41 -14.56 8.87
CA PRO A 80 -17.46 -13.87 7.58
C PRO A 80 -18.23 -12.54 7.63
N ALA A 81 -18.96 -12.26 8.71
CA ALA A 81 -19.66 -11.00 8.94
C ALA A 81 -18.75 -9.84 9.37
N CYS A 82 -17.54 -10.11 9.85
CA CYS A 82 -16.64 -9.08 10.41
C CYS A 82 -15.80 -8.32 9.37
N GLY A 83 -15.84 -8.71 8.08
CA GLY A 83 -14.95 -8.14 7.06
C GLY A 83 -15.56 -8.03 5.68
N SER A 84 -15.16 -6.99 4.94
CA SER A 84 -15.54 -6.83 3.53
C SER A 84 -14.66 -7.69 2.64
N LYS A 85 -15.29 -8.58 1.85
CA LYS A 85 -14.62 -9.43 0.85
C LYS A 85 -13.75 -8.62 -0.12
N ASN A 86 -14.20 -7.42 -0.48
CA ASN A 86 -13.51 -6.54 -1.42
C ASN A 86 -12.22 -5.96 -0.82
N VAL A 87 -12.24 -5.62 0.48
CA VAL A 87 -11.05 -5.10 1.19
C VAL A 87 -10.04 -6.22 1.41
N LEU A 88 -10.51 -7.43 1.72
CA LEU A 88 -9.64 -8.60 1.85
C LEU A 88 -8.97 -8.96 0.51
N ALA A 89 -9.73 -8.99 -0.59
CA ALA A 89 -9.18 -9.22 -1.93
C ALA A 89 -8.14 -8.16 -2.31
N PHE A 90 -8.40 -6.89 -1.99
CA PHE A 90 -7.43 -5.81 -2.21
C PHE A 90 -6.12 -6.04 -1.44
N ASN A 91 -6.21 -6.31 -0.12
CA ASN A 91 -5.04 -6.55 0.72
C ASN A 91 -4.23 -7.77 0.27
N VAL A 92 -4.91 -8.86 -0.13
CA VAL A 92 -4.24 -10.05 -0.70
C VAL A 92 -3.49 -9.69 -1.98
N GLY A 93 -4.13 -8.96 -2.90
CA GLY A 93 -3.50 -8.54 -4.15
C GLY A 93 -2.28 -7.66 -3.94
N VAL A 94 -2.36 -6.69 -3.01
CA VAL A 94 -1.23 -5.81 -2.67
C VAL A 94 -0.06 -6.56 -2.04
N VAL A 95 -0.32 -7.53 -1.15
CA VAL A 95 0.74 -8.35 -0.52
C VAL A 95 1.44 -9.23 -1.56
N ILE A 96 0.70 -9.80 -2.51
CA ILE A 96 1.26 -10.61 -3.61
C ILE A 96 2.10 -9.72 -4.55
N ALA A 97 1.57 -8.57 -4.96
CA ALA A 97 2.31 -7.63 -5.82
C ALA A 97 3.54 -7.04 -5.12
N GLY A 98 3.47 -6.85 -3.80
CA GLY A 98 4.56 -6.32 -2.97
C GLY A 98 5.61 -7.34 -2.55
N THR A 99 5.58 -8.58 -3.07
CA THR A 99 6.55 -9.62 -2.70
C THR A 99 7.96 -9.18 -3.08
N PRO A 100 8.93 -9.21 -2.14
CA PRO A 100 10.27 -8.75 -2.42
C PRO A 100 10.92 -9.62 -3.50
N GLY A 101 11.49 -8.96 -4.51
CA GLY A 101 12.12 -9.59 -5.68
C GLY A 101 13.22 -10.58 -5.38
N GLN A 102 13.81 -10.45 -4.19
CA GLN A 102 14.85 -11.31 -3.63
C GLN A 102 14.45 -12.79 -3.64
N PHE A 103 13.16 -13.11 -3.47
CA PHE A 103 12.67 -14.50 -3.47
C PHE A 103 12.23 -15.01 -4.83
N LEU A 104 11.89 -14.11 -5.75
CA LEU A 104 11.19 -14.46 -6.99
C LEU A 104 12.09 -14.42 -8.22
N GLY A 105 13.26 -13.77 -8.14
CA GLY A 105 14.16 -13.61 -9.26
C GLY A 105 13.44 -13.04 -10.49
N GLY A 106 13.52 -13.75 -11.62
CA GLY A 106 12.88 -13.37 -12.89
C GLY A 106 11.36 -13.48 -12.93
N PHE A 107 10.70 -14.10 -11.94
CA PHE A 107 9.24 -14.25 -11.89
C PHE A 107 8.51 -13.04 -11.28
N GLN A 108 9.25 -12.00 -10.86
CA GLN A 108 8.67 -10.78 -10.30
C GLN A 108 7.57 -10.12 -11.16
N PRO A 109 7.67 -10.06 -12.51
CA PRO A 109 6.60 -9.49 -13.34
C PRO A 109 5.29 -10.27 -13.23
N LEU A 110 5.36 -11.57 -13.00
CA LEU A 110 4.19 -12.43 -12.86
C LEU A 110 3.45 -12.14 -11.55
N PHE A 111 4.17 -11.94 -10.45
CA PHE A 111 3.56 -11.59 -9.17
C PHE A 111 2.98 -10.17 -9.16
N TRP A 112 3.62 -9.23 -9.86
CA TRP A 112 3.05 -7.91 -10.09
C TRP A 112 1.76 -7.97 -10.90
N GLY A 113 1.75 -8.76 -11.98
CA GLY A 113 0.55 -8.96 -12.79
C GLY A 113 -0.59 -9.60 -12.01
N VAL A 114 -0.33 -10.74 -11.37
CA VAL A 114 -1.34 -11.49 -10.62
C VAL A 114 -1.84 -10.69 -9.41
N GLY A 115 -0.92 -10.16 -8.59
CA GLY A 115 -1.28 -9.34 -7.43
C GLY A 115 -2.03 -8.06 -7.82
N GLY A 116 -1.60 -7.40 -8.90
CA GLY A 116 -2.24 -6.22 -9.44
C GLY A 116 -3.67 -6.48 -9.92
N VAL A 117 -3.90 -7.58 -10.64
CA VAL A 117 -5.25 -7.96 -11.10
C VAL A 117 -6.17 -8.25 -9.91
N ILE A 118 -5.68 -9.00 -8.91
CA ILE A 118 -6.46 -9.29 -7.70
C ILE A 118 -6.80 -7.99 -6.96
N ALA A 119 -5.83 -7.09 -6.78
CA ALA A 119 -6.07 -5.80 -6.14
C ALA A 119 -7.12 -4.96 -6.89
N LEU A 120 -7.03 -4.92 -8.22
CA LEU A 120 -7.99 -4.21 -9.08
C LEU A 120 -9.41 -4.77 -8.94
N THR A 121 -9.58 -6.09 -8.87
CA THR A 121 -10.90 -6.69 -8.65
C THR A 121 -11.51 -6.27 -7.30
N GLY A 122 -10.69 -6.16 -6.26
CA GLY A 122 -11.11 -5.62 -4.96
C GLY A 122 -11.62 -4.17 -5.05
N ILE A 123 -10.88 -3.31 -5.75
CA ILE A 123 -11.27 -1.90 -5.95
C ILE A 123 -12.55 -1.79 -6.77
N VAL A 124 -12.63 -2.49 -7.89
CA VAL A 124 -13.80 -2.47 -8.78
C VAL A 124 -15.04 -3.00 -8.06
N GLY A 125 -14.90 -4.11 -7.33
CA GLY A 125 -15.97 -4.67 -6.51
C GLY A 125 -16.46 -3.69 -5.44
N TRP A 126 -15.55 -2.97 -4.78
CA TRP A 126 -15.91 -1.94 -3.81
C TRP A 126 -16.65 -0.75 -4.45
N TRP A 127 -16.19 -0.30 -5.63
CA TRP A 127 -16.80 0.83 -6.33
C TRP A 127 -18.20 0.50 -6.85
N LEU A 128 -18.41 -0.70 -7.39
CA LEU A 128 -19.72 -1.19 -7.82
C LEU A 128 -20.70 -1.32 -6.64
N LYS A 129 -20.23 -1.81 -5.47
CA LYS A 129 -21.05 -1.89 -4.26
C LYS A 129 -21.50 -0.48 -3.82
N ARG A 130 -20.60 0.50 -3.87
CA ARG A 130 -20.93 1.90 -3.58
C ARG A 130 -21.99 2.49 -4.51
N LYS A 131 -21.92 2.17 -5.81
CA LYS A 131 -22.94 2.63 -6.79
C LYS A 131 -24.31 2.01 -6.58
N LYS A 132 -24.40 0.77 -6.08
CA LYS A 132 -25.67 0.09 -5.79
C LYS A 132 -26.34 0.53 -4.49
N GLY A 133 -25.70 1.38 -3.67
CA GLY A 133 -26.28 1.86 -2.41
C GLY A 133 -26.39 0.79 -1.31
N GLU A 134 -25.87 -0.42 -1.54
CA GLU A 134 -25.79 -1.48 -0.53
C GLU A 134 -24.62 -1.17 0.43
N LYS A 135 -24.96 -0.80 1.66
CA LYS A 135 -23.97 -0.59 2.75
C LYS A 135 -23.17 -1.87 2.99
#